data_AF-A0A357ZXZ4-F1
#
_entry.id   AF-A0A357ZXZ4-F1
#
_cell.length_a   1.000
_cell.length_b   1.000
_cell.length_c   1.000
_cell.angle_alpha   90.00
_cell.angle_beta   90.00
_cell.angle_gamma   90.00
#
_symmetry.space_group_name_H-M   'P 1'
#
loop_
_entity.id
_entity.type
_entity.pdbx_description
1 polymer ?
#
loop_
_entity_poly.entity_id
_entity_poly.type
_entity_poly.pdbx_seq_one_letter_code
_entity_poly.pdbx_strand_id
1 'polypeptide(L)' 'LTALYVTHDRSEAFALADRIAVLDEGAVVQIDTPAVLDACPTTEHVARLLGHR' A
#
# COMPACT_ATOMS: atom_id res chain seq x y z
N LEU A 1 14.33 -15.58 4.94
CA LEU A 1 14.78 -14.23 5.33
C LEU A 1 13.56 -13.35 5.42
N THR A 2 13.48 -12.47 6.42
CA THR A 2 12.36 -11.52 6.57
C THR A 2 12.93 -10.13 6.39
N ALA A 3 12.27 -9.31 5.57
CA ALA A 3 12.69 -7.95 5.27
C ALA A 3 11.50 -6.99 5.35
N LEU A 4 11.78 -5.75 5.72
CA LEU A 4 10.85 -4.63 5.64
C LEU A 4 11.47 -3.59 4.71
N TYR A 5 10.70 -3.16 3.72
CA TYR A 5 11.10 -2.14 2.76
C TYR A 5 10.13 -0.95 2.86
N VAL A 6 10.67 0.26 2.84
CA VAL A 6 9.90 1.51 2.92
C VAL A 6 10.23 2.34 1.69
N THR A 7 9.19 2.70 0.94
CA THR A 7 9.30 3.52 -0.27
C THR A 7 8.08 4.42 -0.38
N HIS A 8 8.25 5.54 -1.09
CA HIS A 8 7.15 6.38 -1.56
C HIS A 8 6.75 6.05 -3.00
N ASP A 9 7.48 5.16 -3.69
CA ASP A 9 7.12 4.66 -5.02
C ASP A 9 6.22 3.44 -4.91
N ARG A 10 4.97 3.63 -5.33
CA ARG A 10 3.97 2.56 -5.37
C ARG A 10 4.41 1.39 -6.26
N SER A 11 5.03 1.65 -7.41
CA SER A 11 5.40 0.62 -8.38
C SER A 11 6.41 -0.36 -7.78
N GLU A 12 7.37 0.15 -7.02
CA GLU A 12 8.34 -0.67 -6.28
C GLU A 12 7.65 -1.51 -5.20
N ALA A 13 6.75 -0.88 -4.42
CA ALA A 13 6.02 -1.58 -3.36
C ALA A 13 5.18 -2.75 -3.92
N PHE A 14 4.48 -2.53 -5.04
CA PHE A 14 3.64 -3.54 -5.68
C PHE A 14 4.43 -4.63 -6.40
N ALA A 15 5.64 -4.32 -6.91
CA ALA A 15 6.48 -5.29 -7.59
C ALA A 15 7.23 -6.23 -6.64
N LEU A 16 7.53 -5.77 -5.42
CA LEU A 16 8.46 -6.47 -4.52
C LEU A 16 7.79 -7.09 -3.28
N ALA A 17 6.70 -6.52 -2.79
CA ALA A 17 6.18 -6.86 -1.46
C ALA A 17 5.11 -7.97 -1.49
N ASP A 18 5.21 -8.92 -0.56
CA ASP A 18 4.14 -9.90 -0.30
C ASP A 18 2.89 -9.22 0.30
N ARG A 19 3.12 -8.18 1.13
CA ARG A 19 2.10 -7.34 1.76
C ARG A 19 2.60 -5.90 1.83
N ILE A 20 1.68 -4.96 1.69
CA ILE A 20 1.96 -3.52 1.74
C ILE A 20 1.14 -2.90 2.86
N ALA A 21 1.81 -2.12 3.71
CA ALA A 21 1.17 -1.26 4.69
C ALA A 21 1.15 0.18 4.14
N VAL A 22 -0.04 0.75 3.98
CA VAL A 22 -0.23 2.15 3.61
C VAL A 22 -0.21 2.98 4.89
N LEU A 23 0.73 3.92 4.99
CA LEU A 23 0.81 4.86 6.12
C LEU A 23 0.25 6.21 5.71
N ASP A 24 -0.53 6.80 6.60
CA ASP A 24 -0.96 8.20 6.55
C ASP A 24 -0.95 8.81 7.95
N GLU A 25 -0.47 10.05 8.08
CA GLU A 25 -0.37 10.77 9.36
C GLU A 25 0.24 9.97 10.54
N GLY A 26 1.19 9.08 10.25
CA GLY A 26 1.85 8.23 11.26
C GLY A 26 1.04 7.00 11.70
N ALA A 27 -0.14 6.77 11.12
CA ALA A 27 -0.95 5.59 11.33
C ALA A 27 -0.94 4.68 10.10
N VAL A 28 -1.05 3.36 10.32
CA VAL A 28 -1.28 2.42 9.24
C VAL A 28 -2.77 2.41 8.93
N VAL A 29 -3.14 2.89 7.75
CA VAL A 29 -4.54 3.05 7.33
C VAL A 29 -5.07 1.82 6.59
N GLN A 30 -4.19 1.02 5.98
CA GLN A 30 -4.54 -0.29 5.40
C GLN A 30 -3.29 -1.19 5.32
N ILE A 31 -3.45 -2.50 5.54
CA ILE A 31 -2.41 -3.50 5.25
C ILE A 31 -3.02 -4.68 4.52
N ASP A 32 -2.62 -4.90 3.28
CA ASP A 32 -3.09 -6.05 2.50
C ASP A 32 -2.05 -6.51 1.48
N THR A 33 -2.39 -7.54 0.71
CA THR A 33 -1.67 -7.93 -0.49
C THR A 33 -1.78 -6.85 -1.57
N PRO A 34 -0.80 -6.75 -2.50
CA PRO A 34 -0.88 -5.80 -3.62
C PRO A 34 -2.17 -5.92 -4.42
N ALA A 35 -2.65 -7.15 -4.66
CA ALA A 35 -3.88 -7.40 -5.42
C ALA A 35 -5.13 -6.81 -4.75
N VAL A 36 -5.24 -6.92 -3.42
CA VAL A 36 -6.38 -6.37 -2.69
C VAL A 36 -6.30 -4.86 -2.57
N LEU A 37 -5.09 -4.29 -2.40
CA LEU A 37 -4.93 -2.83 -2.38
C LEU A 37 -5.32 -2.18 -3.72
N ASP A 38 -5.02 -2.83 -4.85
CA ASP A 38 -5.39 -2.33 -6.19
C ASP A 38 -6.89 -2.43 -6.46
N ALA A 39 -7.50 -3.56 -6.07
CA ALA A 39 -8.90 -3.84 -6.40
C ALA A 39 -9.90 -3.27 -5.38
N CYS A 40 -9.51 -3.21 -4.10
CA CYS A 40 -10.40 -2.95 -2.97
C CYS A 40 -9.74 -2.01 -1.92
N PRO A 41 -9.43 -0.75 -2.27
CA PRO A 41 -9.03 0.24 -1.28
C PRO A 41 -10.16 0.45 -0.26
N THR A 42 -9.83 0.46 1.03
CA THR A 42 -10.83 0.52 2.13
C THR A 42 -11.48 1.89 2.27
N THR A 43 -10.82 2.95 1.80
CA THR A 43 -11.37 4.31 1.79
C THR A 43 -10.95 5.05 0.52
N GLU A 44 -11.69 6.11 0.15
CA GLU A 44 -11.31 7.00 -0.96
C GLU A 44 -9.94 7.64 -0.72
N HIS A 45 -9.60 7.94 0.53
CA HIS A 45 -8.27 8.45 0.88
C HIS A 45 -7.16 7.44 0.53
N VAL A 46 -7.31 6.16 0.91
CA VAL A 46 -6.34 5.11 0.54
C VAL A 46 -6.30 4.95 -0.98
N ALA A 47 -7.44 4.93 -1.65
CA ALA A 47 -7.51 4.85 -3.11
C ALA A 47 -6.69 5.97 -3.77
N ARG A 48 -6.82 7.20 -3.28
CA ARG A 48 -6.06 8.36 -3.75
C ARG A 48 -4.55 8.25 -3.47
N LEU A 49 -4.15 7.78 -2.29
CA LEU A 49 -2.74 7.51 -1.97
C LEU A 49 -2.13 6.44 -2.89
N LEU A 50 -2.93 5.46 -3.28
CA LEU A 50 -2.56 4.40 -4.23
C LEU A 50 -2.68 4.84 -5.70
N GLY A 51 -3.08 6.09 -5.97
CA GLY A 51 -3.16 6.67 -7.31
C GLY A 51 -4.43 6.31 -8.11
N HIS A 52 -5.47 5.79 -7.46
CA HIS A 52 -6.79 5.65 -8.07
C HIS A 52 -7.51 7.02 -8.06
N ARG A 53 -8.21 7.34 -9.16
CA ARG A 53 -9.00 8.58 -9.32
C ARG A 53 -10.46 8.34 -8.96
#